data_AF-A0A962V178-F1
#
_entry.id   AF-A0A962V178-F1
#
_cell.length_a   1.000
_cell.length_b   1.000
_cell.length_c   1.000
_cell.angle_alpha   90.00
_cell.angle_beta   90.00
_cell.angle_gamma   90.00
#
_symmetry.space_group_name_H-M   'P 1'
#
loop_
_entity.id
_entity.type
_entity.pdbx_description
1 polymer ?
#
loop_
_entity_poly.entity_id
_entity_poly.type
_entity_poly.pdbx_seq_one_letter_code
_entity_poly.pdbx_strand_id
1 'polypeptide(L)'
;DDGLVDWMLTSSKFNGRKRDKAQYPFGFFSEQEVDALIEQQRQEADLEKRKALVQQANRLTSDKVASAFLYHPSNVLVYHKQVNFPKSSRIPGLIDLDRVSLG
;
A
#
# COMPACT_ATOMS: atom_id res chain seq x y z
N ASP A 1 4.39 -1.71 -1.75
CA ASP A 1 3.20 -2.25 -1.08
C ASP A 1 2.69 -1.29 0.00
N ASP A 2 3.06 -0.01 -0.10
CA ASP A 2 3.12 0.88 1.06
C ASP A 2 1.77 1.58 1.33
N GLY A 3 0.87 1.61 0.34
CA GLY A 3 -0.47 2.18 0.47
C GLY A 3 -1.42 1.32 1.31
N LEU A 4 -1.23 -0.01 1.30
CA LEU A 4 -1.99 -0.97 2.13
C LEU A 4 -1.60 -0.90 3.62
N VAL A 5 -0.55 -0.17 3.95
CA VAL A 5 -0.07 0.00 5.32
C VAL A 5 -0.56 1.35 5.90
N ASP A 6 -0.58 2.40 5.08
CA ASP A 6 -0.94 3.76 5.54
C ASP A 6 -2.40 3.88 6.01
N TRP A 7 -3.36 3.17 5.41
CA TRP A 7 -4.75 3.15 5.86
C TRP A 7 -4.99 2.38 7.17
N MET A 8 -4.04 1.54 7.58
CA MET A 8 -4.11 0.74 8.82
C MET A 8 -3.53 1.48 10.03
N LEU A 9 -2.93 2.64 9.82
CA LEU A 9 -2.31 3.44 10.87
C LEU A 9 -3.36 4.22 11.68
N THR A 10 -3.13 4.33 12.99
CA THR A 10 -3.92 5.20 13.87
C THR A 10 -3.93 6.66 13.40
N SER A 11 -2.80 7.10 12.83
CA SER A 11 -2.57 8.45 12.29
C SER A 11 -2.96 8.62 10.82
N SER A 12 -3.55 7.58 10.19
CA SER A 12 -3.87 7.59 8.78
C SER A 12 -4.66 8.81 8.34
N LYS A 13 -4.29 9.38 7.18
CA LYS A 13 -5.01 10.48 6.55
C LYS A 13 -6.43 10.07 6.10
N PHE A 14 -6.67 8.76 5.96
CA PHE A 14 -7.97 8.20 5.60
C PHE A 14 -8.97 8.15 6.77
N ASN A 15 -8.53 8.38 8.02
CA ASN A 15 -9.41 8.40 9.19
C ASN A 15 -10.32 9.64 9.27
N GLY A 16 -10.31 10.51 8.25
CA GLY A 16 -11.15 11.69 8.15
C GLY A 16 -10.63 12.87 8.98
N ARG A 17 -10.52 14.04 8.34
CA ARG A 17 -10.00 15.27 8.99
C ARG A 17 -10.80 15.70 10.24
N LYS A 18 -12.08 15.34 10.31
CA LYS A 18 -13.00 15.73 11.39
C LYS A 18 -13.17 14.66 12.48
N ARG A 19 -12.32 13.62 12.53
CA ARG A 19 -12.40 12.59 13.59
C ARG A 19 -12.26 13.23 14.97
N ASP A 20 -13.23 13.01 15.83
CA ASP A 20 -13.12 13.32 17.25
C ASP A 20 -12.16 12.30 17.89
N LYS A 21 -10.96 12.75 18.25
CA LYS A 21 -9.92 11.89 18.83
C LYS A 21 -10.13 11.60 20.31
N ALA A 22 -10.96 12.38 21.00
CA ALA A 22 -11.31 12.12 22.40
C ALA A 22 -12.33 10.98 22.49
N GLN A 23 -13.29 10.94 21.56
CA GLN A 23 -14.28 9.87 21.47
C GLN A 23 -13.76 8.64 20.71
N TYR A 24 -13.00 8.86 19.62
CA TYR A 24 -12.44 7.82 18.76
C TYR A 24 -10.91 7.99 18.69
N PRO A 25 -10.17 7.51 19.71
CA PRO A 25 -8.70 7.67 19.78
C PRO A 25 -7.99 6.98 18.61
N PHE A 26 -8.66 6.01 17.99
CA PHE A 26 -8.15 5.08 17.01
C PHE A 26 -8.83 5.22 15.63
N GLY A 27 -8.15 4.78 14.56
CA GLY A 27 -8.64 4.77 13.18
C GLY A 27 -9.66 3.65 12.91
N PHE A 28 -10.10 3.51 11.65
CA PHE A 28 -11.03 2.45 11.23
C PHE A 28 -10.47 1.04 11.52
N PHE A 29 -9.16 0.88 11.35
CA PHE A 29 -8.35 -0.14 11.98
C PHE A 29 -7.24 0.58 12.75
N SER A 30 -6.89 0.07 13.92
CA SER A 30 -5.82 0.66 14.72
C SER A 30 -5.40 -0.31 15.80
N GLU A 31 -4.10 -0.54 15.84
CA GLU A 31 -3.48 -1.40 16.81
C GLU A 31 -2.07 -0.91 17.08
N GLN A 32 -1.77 -0.72 18.36
CA GLN A 32 -0.49 -0.15 18.80
C GLN A 32 0.71 -0.97 18.31
N GLU A 33 0.59 -2.30 18.30
CA GLU A 33 1.65 -3.18 17.80
C GLU A 33 1.87 -3.01 16.28
N VAL A 34 0.78 -2.87 15.51
CA VAL A 34 0.86 -2.63 14.06
C VAL A 34 1.50 -1.27 13.79
N ASP A 35 1.07 -0.22 14.48
CA ASP A 35 1.67 1.11 14.36
C ASP A 35 3.19 1.07 14.66
N ALA A 36 3.59 0.35 15.72
CA ALA A 36 4.99 0.22 16.10
C ALA A 36 5.82 -0.54 15.04
N LEU A 37 5.30 -1.66 14.52
CA LEU A 37 5.94 -2.42 13.46
C LEU A 37 6.10 -1.58 12.19
N ILE A 38 5.09 -0.77 11.87
CA ILE A 38 5.10 0.10 10.69
C ILE A 38 6.16 1.20 10.82
N GLU A 39 6.28 1.84 11.98
CA GLU A 39 7.32 2.85 12.18
C GLU A 39 8.72 2.22 12.17
N GLN A 40 8.88 1.02 12.73
CA GLN A 40 10.15 0.31 12.73
C GLN A 40 10.60 -0.06 11.31
N GLN A 41 9.72 -0.64 10.49
CA GLN A 41 10.09 -1.00 9.10
C GLN A 41 10.48 0.22 8.26
N ARG A 42 9.91 1.40 8.56
CA ARG A 42 10.19 2.65 7.84
C ARG A 42 11.63 3.11 8.04
N GLN A 43 12.20 2.84 9.21
CA GLN A 43 13.55 3.24 9.60
C GLN A 43 14.59 2.12 9.39
N GLU A 44 14.17 0.86 9.24
CA GLU A 44 15.06 -0.29 9.07
C GLU A 44 15.73 -0.30 7.69
N ALA A 45 17.06 -0.25 7.64
CA ALA A 45 17.83 -0.21 6.40
C ALA A 45 18.14 -1.61 5.84
N ASP A 46 18.15 -2.63 6.69
CA ASP A 46 18.36 -4.02 6.28
C ASP A 46 17.09 -4.58 5.62
N LEU A 47 17.22 -5.07 4.39
CA LEU A 47 16.07 -5.49 3.58
C LEU A 47 15.39 -6.75 4.14
N GLU A 48 16.14 -7.70 4.67
CA GLU A 48 15.56 -8.95 5.20
C GLU A 48 14.86 -8.69 6.53
N LYS A 49 15.44 -7.84 7.39
CA LYS A 49 14.78 -7.40 8.62
C LYS A 49 13.53 -6.58 8.33
N ARG A 50 13.61 -5.64 7.37
CA ARG A 50 12.44 -4.85 6.95
C ARG A 50 11.32 -5.76 6.45
N LYS A 51 11.65 -6.75 5.63
CA LYS A 51 10.69 -7.73 5.11
C LYS A 51 10.01 -8.53 6.24
N ALA A 52 10.76 -8.98 7.24
CA ALA A 52 10.18 -9.67 8.39
C ALA A 52 9.18 -8.81 9.16
N LEU A 53 9.50 -7.53 9.38
CA LEU A 53 8.61 -6.55 10.03
C LEU A 53 7.33 -6.33 9.21
N VAL A 54 7.44 -6.17 7.88
CA VAL A 54 6.29 -6.06 6.96
C VAL A 54 5.38 -7.29 7.10
N GLN A 55 5.97 -8.48 7.06
CA GLN A 55 5.22 -9.73 7.13
C GLN A 55 4.51 -9.90 8.48
N GLN A 56 5.13 -9.48 9.58
CA GLN A 56 4.49 -9.50 10.89
C GLN A 56 3.29 -8.55 10.95
N ALA A 57 3.43 -7.31 10.47
CA ALA A 57 2.32 -6.35 10.41
C ALA A 57 1.16 -6.86 9.52
N ASN A 58 1.49 -7.44 8.36
CA ASN A 58 0.52 -8.03 7.44
C ASN A 58 -0.19 -9.25 8.05
N ARG A 59 0.53 -10.09 8.80
CA ARG A 59 -0.05 -11.26 9.48
C ARG A 59 -1.07 -10.82 10.51
N LEU A 60 -0.68 -9.89 11.38
CA LEU A 60 -1.51 -9.43 12.47
C LEU A 60 -2.78 -8.73 11.96
N THR A 61 -2.67 -7.85 10.96
CA THR A 61 -3.82 -7.20 10.31
C THR A 61 -4.75 -8.22 9.64
N SER A 62 -4.19 -9.27 9.02
CA SER A 62 -4.97 -10.34 8.39
C SER A 62 -5.67 -11.25 9.41
N ASP A 63 -4.99 -11.63 10.49
CA ASP A 63 -5.54 -12.48 11.56
C ASP A 63 -6.74 -11.80 12.25
N LYS A 64 -6.74 -10.47 12.30
CA LYS A 64 -7.85 -9.66 12.82
C LYS A 64 -8.90 -9.30 11.78
N VAL A 65 -8.74 -9.78 10.55
CA VAL A 65 -9.68 -9.56 9.44
C VAL A 65 -9.91 -8.05 9.21
N ALA A 66 -8.84 -7.26 9.30
CA ALA A 66 -8.88 -5.81 9.10
C ALA A 66 -9.36 -5.43 7.69
N SER A 67 -9.15 -6.32 6.71
CA SER A 67 -9.61 -6.18 5.33
C SER A 67 -9.95 -7.56 4.76
N ALA A 68 -10.92 -7.58 3.84
CA ALA A 68 -11.20 -8.74 2.99
C ALA A 68 -10.52 -8.55 1.64
N PHE A 69 -9.51 -9.37 1.34
CA PHE A 69 -8.83 -9.37 0.05
C PHE A 69 -9.66 -10.16 -0.98
N LEU A 70 -10.48 -9.45 -1.77
CA LEU A 70 -11.42 -10.08 -2.70
C LEU A 70 -10.78 -10.44 -4.05
N TYR A 71 -10.01 -9.52 -4.63
CA TYR A 71 -9.33 -9.71 -5.90
C TYR A 71 -8.22 -8.67 -6.09
N HIS A 72 -7.23 -8.98 -6.93
CA HIS A 72 -6.24 -8.02 -7.40
C HIS A 72 -6.63 -7.58 -8.83
N PRO A 73 -6.98 -6.30 -9.08
CA PRO A 73 -7.40 -5.84 -10.40
C PRO A 73 -6.28 -5.98 -11.44
N SER A 74 -6.67 -6.31 -12.67
CA SER A 74 -5.77 -6.25 -13.83
C SER A 74 -5.76 -4.83 -14.41
N ASN A 75 -4.57 -4.31 -14.72
CA ASN A 75 -4.43 -3.03 -15.42
C ASN A 75 -4.42 -3.30 -16.94
N VAL A 76 -5.56 -3.10 -17.59
CA VAL A 76 -5.71 -3.30 -19.04
C VAL A 76 -5.45 -1.99 -19.77
N LEU A 77 -4.39 -1.95 -20.58
CA LEU A 77 -4.08 -0.81 -21.43
C LEU A 77 -4.62 -1.03 -22.84
N VAL A 78 -5.53 -0.16 -23.29
CA VAL A 78 -6.02 -0.12 -24.67
C VAL A 78 -5.37 1.06 -25.37
N TYR A 79 -4.72 0.82 -26.51
CA TYR A 79 -3.97 1.84 -27.24
C TYR A 79 -4.01 1.63 -28.76
N HIS A 80 -3.71 2.69 -29.51
CA HIS A 80 -3.70 2.66 -30.97
C HIS A 80 -2.51 1.83 -31.50
N LYS A 81 -2.69 1.11 -32.61
CA LYS A 81 -1.67 0.19 -33.17
C LYS A 81 -0.34 0.86 -33.54
N GLN A 82 -0.33 2.17 -33.76
CA GLN A 82 0.87 2.96 -34.06
C GLN A 82 1.65 3.37 -32.80
N VAL A 83 1.11 3.13 -31.60
CA VAL A 83 1.77 3.51 -30.35
C VAL A 83 2.44 2.27 -29.78
N ASN A 84 3.74 2.34 -29.53
CA ASN A 84 4.51 1.24 -28.97
C ASN A 84 4.83 1.52 -27.50
N PHE A 85 4.40 0.62 -26.62
CA PHE A 85 4.74 0.63 -25.20
C PHE A 85 5.84 -0.40 -24.89
N PRO A 86 6.66 -0.19 -23.85
CA PRO A 86 7.54 -1.23 -23.35
C PRO A 86 6.73 -2.45 -22.88
N LYS A 87 7.30 -3.66 -23.00
CA LYS A 87 6.66 -4.91 -22.56
C LYS A 87 6.27 -4.91 -21.08
N SER A 88 7.00 -4.16 -20.26
CA SER A 88 6.74 -4.00 -18.83
C SER A 88 7.10 -2.60 -18.38
N SER A 89 6.19 -1.98 -17.61
CA SER A 89 6.46 -0.75 -16.88
C SER A 89 7.38 -1.00 -15.68
N ARG A 90 8.12 0.02 -15.26
CA ARG A 90 8.95 -0.02 -14.05
C ARG A 90 8.11 -0.15 -12.78
N ILE A 91 6.96 0.53 -12.75
CA ILE A 91 6.03 0.51 -11.62
C ILE A 91 4.75 -0.23 -12.06
N PRO A 92 4.37 -1.33 -11.39
CA PRO A 92 3.14 -2.04 -11.69
C PRO A 92 1.91 -1.12 -11.64
N GLY A 93 1.05 -1.20 -12.65
CA GLY A 93 -0.16 -0.38 -12.76
C GLY A 93 0.05 1.05 -13.25
N LEU A 94 1.28 1.48 -13.52
CA LEU A 94 1.58 2.75 -14.18
C LEU A 94 2.08 2.54 -15.60
N ILE A 95 2.06 3.61 -16.40
CA ILE A 95 2.49 3.61 -17.80
C ILE A 95 3.73 4.51 -17.94
N ASP A 96 4.82 3.93 -18.46
CA ASP A 96 6.07 4.64 -18.76
C ASP A 96 5.93 5.48 -20.04
N LEU A 97 5.20 6.60 -19.99
CA LEU A 97 4.95 7.47 -21.15
C LEU A 97 6.23 8.03 -21.78
N ASP A 98 7.29 8.19 -21.00
CA ASP A 98 8.64 8.59 -21.43
C ASP A 98 9.33 7.54 -22.33
N ARG A 99 8.81 6.31 -22.35
CA ARG A 99 9.35 5.17 -23.10
C ARG A 99 8.43 4.74 -24.24
N VAL A 100 7.44 5.57 -24.57
CA VAL A 100 6.52 5.33 -25.67
C VAL A 100 7.12 5.85 -26.96
N SER A 101 6.95 5.08 -28.05
CA SER A 101 7.31 5.51 -29.38
C SER A 101 6.15 5.38 -30.35
N LEU A 102 6.28 6.02 -31.51
CA LEU A 102 5.38 5.85 -32.63
C LEU A 102 6.03 4.93 -33.67
N GLY A 103 5.24 4.03 -34.24
CA GLY A 103 5.59 3.15 -35.35
C GLY A 103 4.98 3.61 -36.67
#